data_AF-A0A9E2YN12-F1
#
_entry.id   AF-A0A9E2YN12-F1
#
_cell.length_a   1.000
_cell.length_b   1.000
_cell.length_c   1.000
_cell.angle_alpha   90.00
_cell.angle_beta   90.00
_cell.angle_gamma   90.00
#
_symmetry.space_group_name_H-M   'P 1'
#
loop_
_entity.id
_entity.type
_entity.pdbx_description
1 polymer ?
#
loop_
_entity_poly.entity_id
_entity_poly.type
_entity_poly.pdbx_seq_one_letter_code
_entity_poly.pdbx_strand_id
1 'polypeptide(L)'
;MSSNLTEQSITEAVQRTFDTSTDERFRQLFVCLVQHIHDFAREVRLTGDEWFTAMAFIERLGKISTPTRQEVVLASDILGLSMLLDKINEHAGGSVTDSALLGPFYVEGRPTAANGSDIANGVEGTPMFVTGRVVTEQGEPIAGAKVDTWHSDGEGFYDVQ
;
A
#
# COMPACT_ATOMS: atom_id res chain seq x y z
N MET A 1 -33.14 -11.35 6.66
CA MET A 1 -33.01 -10.91 5.26
C MET A 1 -33.46 -12.08 4.38
N SER A 2 -34.32 -11.77 3.40
CA SER A 2 -35.39 -12.63 2.86
C SER A 2 -34.94 -13.87 2.07
N SER A 3 -35.70 -14.95 2.18
CA SER A 3 -35.49 -16.32 1.64
C SER A 3 -35.61 -16.47 0.11
N ASN A 4 -35.36 -15.43 -0.67
CA ASN A 4 -35.51 -15.41 -2.15
C ASN A 4 -34.30 -14.81 -2.89
N LEU A 5 -33.14 -14.74 -2.22
CA LEU A 5 -31.91 -14.26 -2.87
C LEU A 5 -31.29 -15.38 -3.71
N THR A 6 -30.88 -15.02 -4.92
CA THR A 6 -30.21 -15.91 -5.88
C THR A 6 -28.77 -15.45 -6.07
N GLU A 7 -27.95 -16.29 -6.73
CA GLU A 7 -26.58 -15.94 -7.13
C GLU A 7 -26.51 -14.59 -7.90
N GLN A 8 -27.54 -14.28 -8.67
CA GLN A 8 -27.63 -13.06 -9.48
C GLN A 8 -28.18 -11.87 -8.68
N SER A 9 -29.21 -12.09 -7.84
CA SER A 9 -29.90 -11.00 -7.14
C SER A 9 -29.23 -10.57 -5.82
N ILE A 10 -28.31 -11.37 -5.28
CA ILE A 10 -27.64 -11.05 -4.00
C ILE A 10 -26.77 -9.78 -4.08
N THR A 11 -26.09 -9.53 -5.20
CA THR A 11 -25.21 -8.37 -5.35
C THR A 11 -25.97 -7.05 -5.20
N GLU A 12 -27.06 -6.90 -5.95
CA GLU A 12 -27.91 -5.70 -5.83
C GLU A 12 -28.51 -5.56 -4.43
N ALA A 13 -28.94 -6.68 -3.83
CA ALA A 13 -29.52 -6.66 -2.50
C ALA A 13 -28.52 -6.16 -1.44
N VAL A 14 -27.25 -6.57 -1.53
CA VAL A 14 -26.19 -6.10 -0.64
C VAL A 14 -25.83 -4.65 -0.93
N GLN A 15 -25.72 -4.26 -2.20
CA GLN A 15 -25.43 -2.87 -2.58
C GLN A 15 -26.48 -1.88 -2.03
N ARG A 16 -27.77 -2.25 -2.07
CA ARG A 16 -28.87 -1.43 -1.51
C ARG A 16 -28.76 -1.22 0.00
N THR A 17 -28.00 -2.03 0.72
CA THR A 17 -27.78 -1.79 2.17
C THR A 17 -26.98 -0.52 2.44
N PHE A 18 -26.28 0.02 1.43
CA PHE A 18 -25.54 1.27 1.52
C PHE A 18 -26.35 2.52 1.09
N ASP A 19 -27.60 2.37 0.66
CA ASP A 19 -28.44 3.50 0.17
C ASP A 19 -28.75 4.54 1.24
N THR A 20 -28.66 4.17 2.52
CA THR A 20 -28.87 5.07 3.66
C THR A 20 -27.60 5.80 4.11
N SER A 21 -26.45 5.56 3.46
CA SER A 21 -25.19 6.23 3.78
C SER A 21 -25.29 7.74 3.51
N THR A 22 -24.89 8.54 4.49
CA THR A 22 -24.78 10.00 4.35
C THR A 22 -23.48 10.45 3.68
N ASP A 23 -22.50 9.55 3.55
CA ASP A 23 -21.25 9.78 2.83
C ASP A 23 -21.36 9.16 1.43
N GLU A 24 -21.42 10.02 0.42
CA GLU A 24 -21.55 9.63 -0.99
C GLU A 24 -20.32 8.88 -1.50
N ARG A 25 -19.11 9.30 -1.08
CA ARG A 25 -17.87 8.66 -1.53
C ARG A 25 -17.74 7.28 -0.90
N PHE A 26 -18.02 7.16 0.39
CA PHE A 26 -18.08 5.87 1.07
C PHE A 26 -19.06 4.91 0.38
N ARG A 27 -20.27 5.40 0.07
CA ARG A 27 -21.30 4.61 -0.63
C ARG A 27 -20.79 4.14 -2.00
N GLN A 28 -20.20 5.04 -2.78
CA GLN A 28 -19.65 4.72 -4.10
C GLN A 28 -18.58 3.62 -4.01
N LEU A 29 -17.64 3.75 -3.08
CA LEU A 29 -16.54 2.79 -2.89
C LEU A 29 -17.07 1.40 -2.52
N PHE A 30 -17.99 1.31 -1.56
CA PHE A 30 -18.50 0.02 -1.09
C PHE A 30 -19.44 -0.66 -2.09
N VAL A 31 -20.27 0.09 -2.81
CA VAL A 31 -21.10 -0.47 -3.88
C VAL A 31 -20.24 -1.11 -4.98
N CYS A 32 -19.15 -0.43 -5.36
CA CYS A 32 -18.18 -0.93 -6.34
C CYS A 32 -17.42 -2.15 -5.81
N LEU A 33 -16.95 -2.10 -4.55
CA LEU A 33 -16.25 -3.21 -3.91
C LEU A 33 -17.10 -4.48 -3.85
N VAL A 34 -18.37 -4.36 -3.44
CA VAL A 34 -19.32 -5.48 -3.40
C VAL A 34 -19.50 -6.08 -4.79
N GLN A 35 -19.61 -5.24 -5.82
CA GLN A 35 -19.74 -5.71 -7.20
C GLN A 35 -18.55 -6.61 -7.56
N HIS A 36 -17.32 -6.10 -7.42
CA HIS A 36 -16.11 -6.81 -7.83
C HIS A 36 -15.84 -8.09 -7.02
N ILE A 37 -16.08 -8.09 -5.70
CA ILE A 37 -15.90 -9.29 -4.88
C ILE A 37 -16.92 -10.38 -5.27
N HIS A 38 -18.17 -9.99 -5.51
CA HIS A 38 -19.19 -10.95 -5.93
C HIS A 38 -18.94 -11.47 -7.35
N ASP A 39 -18.49 -10.61 -8.27
CA ASP A 39 -18.13 -11.00 -9.63
C ASP A 39 -16.94 -11.97 -9.63
N PHE A 40 -15.88 -11.68 -8.86
CA PHE A 40 -14.75 -12.59 -8.67
C PHE A 40 -15.20 -13.96 -8.15
N ALA A 41 -16.02 -13.99 -7.10
CA ALA A 41 -16.51 -15.24 -6.52
C ALA A 41 -17.33 -16.07 -7.52
N ARG A 42 -18.14 -15.41 -8.36
CA ARG A 42 -18.90 -16.07 -9.44
C ARG A 42 -17.99 -16.56 -10.56
N GLU A 43 -17.03 -15.74 -10.98
CA GLU A 43 -16.10 -16.04 -12.07
C GLU A 43 -15.29 -17.30 -11.77
N VAL A 44 -14.72 -17.40 -10.57
CA VAL A 44 -13.90 -18.55 -10.17
C VAL A 44 -14.70 -19.71 -9.59
N ARG A 45 -16.03 -19.54 -9.43
CA ARG A 45 -16.92 -20.48 -8.74
C ARG A 45 -16.38 -20.87 -7.35
N LEU A 46 -16.07 -19.86 -6.55
CA LEU A 46 -15.42 -20.00 -5.24
C LEU A 46 -16.13 -21.04 -4.36
N THR A 47 -15.39 -22.05 -3.92
CA THR A 47 -15.93 -23.11 -3.05
C THR A 47 -15.93 -22.71 -1.58
N GLY A 48 -16.67 -23.45 -0.75
CA GLY A 48 -16.69 -23.22 0.70
C GLY A 48 -15.31 -23.38 1.34
N ASP A 49 -14.55 -24.40 0.94
CA ASP A 49 -13.22 -24.68 1.52
C ASP A 49 -12.20 -23.60 1.12
N GLU A 50 -12.22 -23.14 -0.13
CA GLU A 50 -11.39 -22.02 -0.58
C GLU A 50 -11.79 -20.71 0.13
N TRP A 51 -13.09 -20.49 0.34
CA TRP A 51 -13.56 -19.34 1.11
C TRP A 51 -13.06 -19.36 2.56
N PHE A 52 -13.17 -20.49 3.26
CA PHE A 52 -12.63 -20.62 4.62
C PHE A 52 -11.12 -20.41 4.66
N THR A 53 -10.41 -20.90 3.64
CA THR A 53 -8.96 -20.68 3.50
C THR A 53 -8.63 -19.19 3.33
N ALA A 54 -9.36 -18.48 2.47
CA ALA A 54 -9.20 -17.05 2.27
C ALA A 54 -9.50 -16.24 3.55
N MET A 55 -10.57 -16.59 4.28
CA MET A 55 -10.91 -15.93 5.56
C MET A 55 -9.82 -16.15 6.61
N ALA A 56 -9.28 -17.37 6.72
CA ALA A 56 -8.18 -17.67 7.63
C ALA A 56 -6.90 -16.91 7.26
N PHE A 57 -6.64 -16.69 5.97
CA PHE A 57 -5.53 -15.85 5.51
C PHE A 57 -5.70 -14.40 5.96
N ILE A 58 -6.87 -13.78 5.70
CA ILE A 58 -7.16 -12.40 6.12
C ILE A 58 -7.07 -12.24 7.65
N GLU A 59 -7.64 -13.19 8.39
CA GLU A 59 -7.57 -13.18 9.86
C GLU A 59 -6.11 -13.22 10.35
N ARG A 60 -5.26 -14.04 9.72
CA ARG A 60 -3.83 -14.11 10.05
C ARG A 60 -3.09 -12.79 9.78
N LEU A 61 -3.39 -12.10 8.67
CA LEU A 61 -2.80 -10.78 8.40
C LEU A 61 -3.10 -9.82 9.56
N GLY A 62 -4.35 -9.80 10.03
CA GLY A 62 -4.74 -8.99 11.19
C GLY A 62 -4.02 -9.39 12.47
N LYS A 63 -3.94 -10.70 12.77
CA LYS A 63 -3.31 -11.22 14.01
C LYS A 63 -1.80 -11.00 14.08
N ILE A 64 -1.11 -11.04 12.95
CA ILE A 64 0.34 -10.88 12.89
C ILE A 64 0.73 -9.40 12.87
N SER A 65 -0.19 -8.51 12.46
CA SER A 65 0.08 -7.08 12.42
C SER A 65 0.29 -6.49 13.82
N THR A 66 1.30 -5.63 13.95
CA THR A 66 1.66 -4.87 15.15
C THR A 66 1.86 -3.39 14.78
N PRO A 67 2.06 -2.46 15.73
CA PRO A 67 2.35 -1.06 15.39
C PRO A 67 3.55 -0.87 14.46
N THR A 68 4.54 -1.77 14.50
CA THR A 68 5.76 -1.73 13.67
C THR A 68 5.75 -2.74 12.52
N ARG A 69 4.71 -3.58 12.41
CA ARG A 69 4.58 -4.61 11.37
C ARG A 69 3.18 -4.57 10.76
N GLN A 70 3.05 -4.08 9.54
CA GLN A 70 1.75 -3.89 8.88
C GLN A 70 1.50 -4.95 7.79
N GLU A 71 1.14 -6.18 8.19
CA GLU A 71 0.94 -7.29 7.24
C GLU A 71 -0.20 -7.05 6.24
N VAL A 72 -1.21 -6.27 6.61
CA VAL A 72 -2.28 -5.89 5.68
C VAL A 72 -1.75 -4.99 4.56
N VAL A 73 -0.83 -4.08 4.87
CA VAL A 73 -0.16 -3.23 3.86
C VAL A 73 0.78 -4.08 3.01
N LEU A 74 1.56 -4.97 3.61
CA LEU A 74 2.45 -5.87 2.86
C LEU A 74 1.69 -6.81 1.92
N ALA A 75 0.51 -7.29 2.34
CA ALA A 75 -0.35 -8.06 1.44
C ALA A 75 -0.84 -7.22 0.24
N SER A 76 -1.12 -5.93 0.45
CA SER A 76 -1.44 -4.99 -0.63
C SER A 76 -0.29 -4.84 -1.63
N ASP A 77 0.96 -4.82 -1.14
CA ASP A 77 2.16 -4.77 -1.97
C ASP A 77 2.31 -6.03 -2.84
N ILE A 78 2.14 -7.22 -2.25
CA ILE A 78 2.20 -8.50 -2.97
C ILE A 78 1.12 -8.59 -4.06
N LEU A 79 -0.07 -8.04 -3.79
CA LEU A 79 -1.18 -8.01 -4.74
C LEU A 79 -1.07 -6.87 -5.78
N GLY A 80 -0.06 -6.00 -5.67
CA GLY A 80 0.15 -4.86 -6.58
C GLY A 80 -0.87 -3.72 -6.42
N LEU A 81 -1.78 -3.80 -5.44
CA LEU A 81 -2.79 -2.76 -5.18
C LEU A 81 -2.13 -1.45 -4.78
N SER A 82 -1.02 -1.56 -4.06
CA SER A 82 -0.26 -0.45 -3.52
C SER A 82 0.42 0.36 -4.65
N MET A 83 1.02 -0.33 -5.63
CA MET A 83 1.54 0.29 -6.86
C MET A 83 0.43 0.88 -7.73
N LEU A 84 -0.72 0.19 -7.84
CA LEU A 84 -1.87 0.72 -8.56
C LEU A 84 -2.38 2.02 -7.94
N LEU A 85 -2.44 2.09 -6.60
CA LEU A 85 -2.81 3.30 -5.89
C LEU A 85 -1.87 4.45 -6.21
N ASP A 86 -0.55 4.19 -6.22
CA ASP A 86 0.45 5.19 -6.58
C ASP A 86 0.18 5.73 -7.99
N LYS A 87 0.03 4.85 -9.00
CA LYS A 87 -0.26 5.25 -10.39
C LYS A 87 -1.60 5.95 -10.60
N ILE A 88 -2.62 5.66 -9.80
CA ILE A 88 -3.91 6.38 -9.84
C ILE A 88 -3.75 7.83 -9.35
N ASN A 89 -2.85 8.07 -8.39
CA ASN A 89 -2.66 9.38 -7.76
C ASN A 89 -1.41 10.12 -8.25
N GLU A 90 -0.60 9.46 -9.09
CA GLU A 90 0.53 10.05 -9.77
C GLU A 90 0.04 11.19 -10.67
N HIS A 91 0.58 12.39 -10.43
CA HIS A 91 0.34 13.53 -11.31
C HIS A 91 1.35 13.43 -12.46
N ALA A 92 1.09 12.51 -13.40
CA ALA A 92 1.99 12.25 -14.50
C ALA A 92 2.09 13.45 -15.47
N GLY A 93 3.32 13.93 -15.68
CA GLY A 93 3.70 14.89 -16.70
C GLY A 93 5.20 15.19 -16.67
N GLY A 94 5.88 15.09 -17.81
CA GLY A 94 7.27 15.56 -17.96
C GLY A 94 8.37 14.60 -17.48
N SER A 95 9.53 15.16 -17.13
CA SER A 95 10.76 14.44 -16.73
C SER A 95 10.88 14.28 -15.21
N VAL A 96 9.76 14.04 -14.53
CA VAL A 96 9.70 13.89 -13.07
C VAL A 96 10.08 12.46 -12.70
N THR A 97 10.82 12.27 -11.60
CA THR A 97 11.11 10.94 -11.06
C THR A 97 9.81 10.27 -10.61
N ASP A 98 9.54 9.06 -11.11
CA ASP A 98 8.39 8.25 -10.70
C ASP A 98 8.30 8.11 -9.18
N SER A 99 7.07 8.21 -8.65
CA SER A 99 6.80 7.92 -7.25
C SER A 99 6.85 6.42 -6.97
N ALA A 100 6.99 6.10 -5.69
CA ALA A 100 6.75 4.79 -5.14
C ALA A 100 6.15 4.95 -3.75
N LEU A 101 5.49 3.90 -3.26
CA LEU A 101 4.97 3.93 -1.90
C LEU A 101 6.07 3.99 -0.86
N LEU A 102 5.77 4.68 0.23
CA LEU A 102 6.68 4.91 1.35
C LEU A 102 7.13 3.62 2.05
N GLY A 103 6.30 2.57 2.02
CA GLY A 103 6.51 1.35 2.81
C GLY A 103 6.28 1.57 4.32
N PRO A 104 6.34 0.49 5.13
CA PRO A 104 5.95 0.56 6.55
C PRO A 104 7.07 1.00 7.50
N PHE A 105 8.29 1.25 7.00
CA PHE A 105 9.48 1.46 7.83
C PHE A 105 9.94 2.92 7.92
N TYR A 106 9.18 3.85 7.34
CA TYR A 106 9.44 5.27 7.52
C TYR A 106 9.17 5.71 8.96
N VAL A 107 10.05 6.55 9.50
CA VAL A 107 9.91 7.16 10.82
C VAL A 107 10.15 8.66 10.69
N GLU A 108 9.19 9.44 11.18
CA GLU A 108 9.30 10.90 11.20
C GLU A 108 10.32 11.36 12.27
N GLY A 109 10.99 12.48 12.01
CA GLY A 109 11.86 13.11 13.01
C GLY A 109 13.25 12.47 13.18
N ARG A 110 13.75 11.76 12.16
CA ARG A 110 15.12 11.23 12.15
C ARG A 110 16.18 12.35 12.21
N PRO A 111 17.38 12.07 12.75
CA PRO A 111 18.47 13.04 12.78
C PRO A 111 18.87 13.49 11.37
N THR A 112 19.18 14.77 11.21
CA THR A 112 19.70 15.31 9.95
C THR A 112 21.20 15.09 9.83
N ALA A 113 21.66 14.66 8.66
CA ALA A 113 23.09 14.54 8.34
C ALA A 113 23.51 15.58 7.30
N ALA A 114 24.79 15.94 7.27
CA ALA A 114 25.33 16.83 6.24
C ALA A 114 25.49 16.05 4.92
N ASN A 115 25.51 16.75 3.78
CA ASN A 115 25.77 16.10 2.49
C ASN A 115 27.18 15.45 2.50
N GLY A 116 27.24 14.17 2.15
CA GLY A 116 28.45 13.36 2.18
C GLY A 116 28.76 12.71 3.53
N SER A 117 27.89 12.85 4.53
CA SER A 117 28.01 12.12 5.79
C SER A 117 27.75 10.62 5.61
N ASP A 118 28.41 9.81 6.44
CA ASP A 118 28.06 8.40 6.63
C ASP A 118 26.83 8.29 7.53
N ILE A 119 25.79 7.62 7.02
CA ILE A 119 24.52 7.38 7.73
C ILE A 119 24.39 5.93 8.23
N ALA A 120 25.39 5.07 8.00
CA ALA A 120 25.37 3.68 8.45
C ALA A 120 25.44 3.54 9.98
N ASN A 121 25.95 4.57 10.68
CA ASN A 121 26.02 4.61 12.14
C ASN A 121 26.66 3.36 12.77
N GLY A 122 27.67 2.78 12.10
CA GLY A 122 28.40 1.60 12.56
C GLY A 122 27.76 0.24 12.24
N VAL A 123 26.64 0.21 11.49
CA VAL A 123 26.06 -1.05 10.98
C VAL A 123 27.05 -1.73 10.04
N GLU A 124 27.30 -3.03 10.27
CA GLU A 124 28.17 -3.82 9.40
C GLU A 124 27.53 -4.03 8.02
N GLY A 125 28.32 -3.87 6.96
CA GLY A 125 27.85 -4.03 5.59
C GLY A 125 28.91 -3.68 4.57
N THR A 126 28.59 -3.88 3.29
CA THR A 126 29.44 -3.39 2.20
C THR A 126 29.23 -1.89 2.06
N PRO A 127 30.28 -1.05 2.17
CA PRO A 127 30.12 0.40 2.02
C PRO A 127 29.51 0.78 0.67
N MET A 128 28.48 1.63 0.70
CA MET A 128 27.79 2.13 -0.48
C MET A 128 27.85 3.65 -0.52
N PHE A 129 28.36 4.20 -1.63
CA PHE A 129 28.36 5.64 -1.86
C PHE A 129 27.23 6.03 -2.82
N VAL A 130 26.31 6.87 -2.34
CA VAL A 130 25.16 7.35 -3.11
C VAL A 130 25.33 8.84 -3.40
N THR A 131 25.18 9.24 -4.66
CA THR A 131 25.27 10.65 -5.07
C THR A 131 24.22 10.95 -6.14
N GLY A 132 23.73 12.19 -6.18
CA GLY A 132 22.68 12.61 -7.09
C GLY A 132 22.48 14.13 -7.08
N ARG A 133 21.52 14.59 -7.88
CA ARG A 133 21.10 15.99 -7.96
C ARG A 133 19.59 16.07 -7.90
N VAL A 134 19.07 17.03 -7.14
CA VAL A 134 17.65 17.39 -7.17
C VAL A 134 17.49 18.52 -8.19
N VAL A 135 16.66 18.32 -9.20
CA VAL A 135 16.47 19.25 -10.31
C VAL A 135 14.97 19.46 -10.58
N THR A 136 14.63 20.58 -11.22
CA THR A 136 13.29 20.81 -11.78
C THR A 136 13.06 19.95 -13.03
N GLU A 137 11.83 19.95 -13.55
CA GLU A 137 11.51 19.35 -14.85
C GLU A 137 12.34 19.91 -16.02
N GLN A 138 12.85 21.13 -15.89
CA GLN A 138 13.71 21.76 -16.91
C GLN A 138 15.20 21.43 -16.70
N GLY A 139 15.54 20.64 -15.68
CA GLY A 139 16.92 20.26 -15.34
C GLY A 139 17.66 21.27 -14.47
N GLU A 140 16.99 22.31 -13.97
CA GLU A 140 17.61 23.35 -13.15
C GLU A 140 17.83 22.86 -11.71
N PRO A 141 18.99 23.12 -11.06
CA PRO A 141 19.26 22.64 -9.71
C PRO A 141 18.33 23.26 -8.66
N ILE A 142 17.82 22.43 -7.74
CA ILE A 142 17.07 22.88 -6.56
C ILE A 142 18.01 22.90 -5.35
N ALA A 143 18.45 24.10 -4.96
CA ALA A 143 19.30 24.28 -3.78
C ALA A 143 18.49 24.14 -2.47
N GLY A 144 19.09 23.50 -1.47
CA GLY A 144 18.48 23.36 -0.14
C GLY A 144 17.34 22.34 -0.05
N ALA A 145 17.13 21.51 -1.08
CA ALA A 145 16.20 20.40 -1.02
C ALA A 145 16.57 19.44 0.13
N LYS A 146 15.57 18.97 0.86
CA LYS A 146 15.73 17.93 1.88
C LYS A 146 15.56 16.56 1.23
N VAL A 147 16.44 15.63 1.59
CA VAL A 147 16.38 14.23 1.15
C VAL A 147 16.36 13.37 2.40
N ASP A 148 15.23 12.71 2.64
CA ASP A 148 15.11 11.68 3.67
C ASP A 148 15.43 10.32 3.04
N THR A 149 16.25 9.53 3.71
CA THR A 149 16.68 8.22 3.23
C THR A 149 16.73 7.20 4.37
N TRP A 150 16.32 5.98 4.09
CA TRP A 150 16.38 4.83 4.98
C TRP A 150 16.55 3.56 4.16
N HIS A 151 17.23 2.55 4.71
CA HIS A 151 17.45 1.26 4.08
C HIS A 151 17.69 0.21 5.17
N SER A 152 17.51 -1.07 4.83
CA SER A 152 17.81 -2.18 5.74
C SER A 152 19.33 -2.35 5.95
N ASP A 153 19.69 -3.07 7.00
CA ASP A 153 21.04 -3.60 7.19
C ASP A 153 21.37 -4.77 6.24
N GLY A 154 22.55 -5.37 6.43
CA GLY A 154 23.01 -6.53 5.64
C GLY A 154 22.21 -7.82 5.86
N GLU A 155 21.37 -7.89 6.89
CA GLU A 155 20.49 -9.02 7.19
C GLU A 155 19.04 -8.76 6.71
N GLY A 156 18.74 -7.57 6.20
CA GLY A 156 17.45 -7.19 5.67
C GLY A 156 16.49 -6.61 6.71
N PHE A 157 16.99 -6.17 7.87
CA PHE A 157 16.18 -5.52 8.90
C PHE A 157 16.32 -4.01 8.86
N TYR A 158 15.20 -3.31 9.02
CA TYR A 158 15.21 -1.89 9.36
C TYR A 158 15.44 -1.73 10.87
N ASP A 159 16.01 -0.60 11.27
CA ASP A 159 16.31 -0.27 12.67
C ASP A 159 15.08 -0.16 13.60
N VAL A 160 13.86 -0.19 13.05
CA VAL A 160 12.59 -0.22 13.78
C VAL A 160 12.04 -1.63 14.04
N GLN A 161 12.67 -2.66 13.46
CA GLN A 161 12.29 -4.06 13.61
C GLN A 161 13.08 -4.72 14.75
#